data_AF-A0A377Q0R2-F1
#
_entry.id   AF-A0A377Q0R2-F1
#
_cell.length_a   1.000
_cell.length_b   1.000
_cell.length_c   1.000
_cell.angle_alpha   90.00
_cell.angle_beta   90.00
_cell.angle_gamma   90.00
#
_symmetry.space_group_name_H-M   'P 1'
#
loop_
_entity.id
_entity.type
_entity.pdbx_description
1 polymer ?
#
loop_
_entity_poly.entity_id
_entity_poly.type
_entity_poly.pdbx_seq_one_letter_code
_entity_poly.pdbx_strand_id
1 'polypeptide(L)'
;MDKSASVRSKSIMQKMLLLRIFLLVFITNFAFAFSVKSLQELHNQNVIRQQYEESCGASALATLLNFFEFRQYSEQDILAFLNQKTDMLSFKELQEVANTLGYATKGFQLQREILEQTSYPLLVSP
;
A
#
# COMPACT_ATOMS: atom_id res chain seq x y z
N MET A 1 -23.54 -56.27 -29.53
CA MET A 1 -24.16 -55.13 -28.82
C MET A 1 -23.11 -54.48 -27.93
N ASP A 2 -22.59 -53.35 -28.41
CA ASP A 2 -21.40 -52.68 -27.88
C ASP A 2 -21.70 -51.91 -26.58
N LYS A 3 -21.52 -52.57 -25.44
CA LYS A 3 -21.60 -51.95 -24.10
C LYS A 3 -20.36 -51.08 -23.80
N SER A 4 -19.24 -51.28 -24.49
CA SER A 4 -17.97 -50.60 -24.23
C SER A 4 -18.00 -49.14 -24.71
N ALA A 5 -18.54 -48.88 -25.90
CA ALA A 5 -18.70 -47.53 -26.45
C ALA A 5 -19.69 -46.66 -25.63
N SER A 6 -20.76 -47.26 -25.10
CA SER A 6 -21.76 -46.55 -24.27
C SER A 6 -21.19 -46.07 -22.92
N VAL A 7 -20.35 -46.90 -22.28
CA VAL A 7 -19.71 -46.56 -20.99
C VAL A 7 -18.66 -45.46 -21.18
N ARG A 8 -17.89 -45.50 -22.26
CA ARG A 8 -16.88 -44.47 -22.57
C ARG A 8 -17.52 -43.11 -22.86
N SER A 9 -18.65 -43.09 -23.59
CA SER A 9 -19.41 -41.85 -23.87
C SER A 9 -19.98 -41.21 -22.60
N LYS A 10 -20.55 -42.00 -21.67
CA LYS A 10 -21.01 -41.50 -20.36
C LYS A 10 -19.89 -40.89 -19.51
N SER A 11 -18.70 -41.48 -19.52
CA SER A 11 -17.54 -40.96 -18.78
C SER A 11 -17.07 -39.59 -19.31
N ILE A 12 -17.05 -39.42 -20.64
CA ILE A 12 -16.67 -38.14 -21.28
C ILE A 12 -17.71 -37.05 -20.96
N MET A 13 -19.00 -37.39 -21.03
CA MET A 13 -20.09 -36.47 -20.70
C MET A 13 -20.05 -36.04 -19.22
N GLN A 14 -19.73 -36.96 -18.30
CA GLN A 14 -19.59 -36.66 -16.87
C GLN A 14 -18.40 -35.72 -16.60
N LYS A 15 -17.26 -35.91 -17.28
CA LYS A 15 -16.11 -35.01 -17.16
C LYS A 15 -16.41 -33.61 -17.72
N MET A 16 -17.12 -33.52 -18.84
CA MET A 16 -17.59 -32.24 -19.39
C MET A 16 -18.55 -31.52 -18.44
N LEU A 17 -19.46 -32.26 -17.79
CA LEU A 17 -20.38 -31.71 -16.80
C LEU A 17 -19.63 -31.16 -15.58
N LEU A 18 -18.65 -31.92 -15.05
CA LEU A 18 -17.81 -31.48 -13.94
C LEU A 18 -16.97 -30.25 -14.30
N LEU A 19 -16.42 -30.18 -15.52
CA LEU A 19 -15.67 -29.02 -16.00
C LEU A 19 -16.56 -27.76 -16.08
N ARG A 20 -17.81 -27.90 -16.52
CA ARG A 20 -18.78 -26.79 -16.57
C ARG A 20 -19.17 -26.32 -15.17
N ILE A 21 -19.36 -27.23 -14.23
CA ILE A 21 -19.64 -26.89 -12.83
C ILE A 21 -18.43 -26.15 -12.23
N PHE A 22 -17.21 -26.63 -12.46
CA PHE A 22 -15.99 -25.98 -12.02
C PHE A 22 -15.85 -24.57 -12.62
N LEU A 23 -16.12 -24.42 -13.92
CA LEU A 23 -16.10 -23.12 -14.60
C LEU A 23 -17.16 -22.18 -14.02
N LEU A 24 -18.38 -22.66 -13.76
CA LEU A 24 -19.45 -21.87 -13.15
C LEU A 24 -19.08 -21.41 -11.73
N VAL A 25 -18.53 -22.31 -10.90
CA VAL A 25 -18.05 -21.96 -9.55
C VAL A 25 -16.89 -20.96 -9.60
N PHE A 26 -15.98 -21.11 -10.56
CA PHE A 26 -14.87 -20.17 -10.74
C PHE A 26 -15.35 -18.78 -11.14
N ILE A 27 -16.31 -18.68 -12.07
CA ILE A 27 -16.89 -17.41 -12.51
C ILE A 27 -17.68 -16.73 -11.38
N THR A 28 -18.45 -17.48 -10.58
CA THR A 28 -19.22 -16.89 -9.47
C THR A 28 -18.30 -16.35 -8.38
N ASN A 29 -17.19 -17.00 -8.07
CA ASN A 29 -16.21 -16.46 -7.10
C ASN A 29 -15.55 -15.15 -7.58
N PHE A 30 -15.38 -14.97 -8.89
CA PHE A 30 -14.77 -13.76 -9.46
C PHE A 30 -15.72 -12.56 -9.48
N ALA A 31 -17.03 -12.80 -9.65
CA ALA A 31 -18.03 -11.74 -9.79
C ALA A 31 -18.34 -10.97 -8.48
N PHE A 32 -17.96 -11.47 -7.31
CA PHE A 32 -18.29 -10.85 -6.01
C PHE A 32 -17.19 -9.95 -5.42
N ALA A 33 -16.14 -9.61 -6.18
CA ALA A 33 -15.02 -8.83 -5.66
C ALA A 33 -15.19 -7.29 -5.68
N PHE A 34 -16.43 -6.77 -5.69
CA PHE A 34 -16.65 -5.32 -5.60
C PHE A 34 -16.55 -4.84 -4.14
N SER A 35 -15.34 -4.45 -3.72
CA SER A 35 -15.11 -3.84 -2.41
C SER A 35 -15.57 -2.37 -2.43
N VAL A 36 -16.64 -2.06 -1.69
CA VAL A 36 -17.09 -0.67 -1.50
C VAL A 36 -16.08 0.03 -0.59
N LYS A 37 -15.40 1.04 -1.14
CA LYS A 37 -14.53 1.92 -0.36
C LYS A 37 -15.28 3.17 0.05
N SER A 38 -15.08 3.59 1.30
CA SER A 38 -15.52 4.89 1.78
C SER A 38 -14.76 6.02 1.08
N LEU A 39 -15.35 7.21 1.03
CA LEU A 39 -14.68 8.41 0.52
C LEU A 39 -13.38 8.70 1.29
N GLN A 40 -13.37 8.42 2.59
CA GLN A 40 -12.19 8.58 3.44
C GLN A 40 -11.05 7.63 3.04
N GLU A 41 -11.36 6.37 2.72
CA GLU A 41 -10.35 5.43 2.23
C GLU A 41 -9.79 5.84 0.88
N LEU A 42 -10.65 6.32 -0.04
CA LEU A 42 -10.22 6.84 -1.33
C LEU A 42 -9.35 8.08 -1.19
N HIS A 43 -9.71 9.01 -0.32
CA HIS A 43 -8.94 10.22 -0.05
C HIS A 43 -7.54 9.90 0.51
N ASN A 44 -7.44 8.92 1.40
CA ASN A 44 -6.19 8.58 2.09
C ASN A 44 -5.40 7.45 1.41
N GLN A 45 -5.80 7.01 0.21
CA GLN A 45 -5.22 5.82 -0.42
C GLN A 45 -3.70 5.91 -0.67
N ASN A 46 -3.14 7.12 -0.75
CA ASN A 46 -1.72 7.38 -0.98
C ASN A 46 -1.03 8.04 0.23
N VAL A 47 -1.64 7.98 1.40
CA VAL A 47 -1.13 8.62 2.63
C VAL A 47 -1.05 7.58 3.73
N ILE A 48 0.13 7.44 4.35
CA ILE A 48 0.28 6.64 5.56
C ILE A 48 -0.40 7.41 6.69
N ARG A 49 -1.39 6.78 7.34
CA ARG A 49 -2.14 7.38 8.44
C ARG A 49 -1.40 7.16 9.76
N GLN A 50 -1.24 8.24 10.51
CA GLN A 50 -0.71 8.22 11.87
C GLN A 50 -1.61 7.40 12.80
N GLN A 51 -1.01 6.53 13.60
CA GLN A 51 -1.71 5.68 14.58
C GLN A 51 -1.36 5.98 16.04
N TYR A 52 -0.23 6.65 16.31
CA TYR A 52 0.23 6.98 17.67
C TYR A 52 0.24 8.48 17.92
N GLU A 53 0.16 8.90 19.18
CA GLU A 53 0.42 10.30 19.54
C GLU A 53 1.91 10.62 19.30
N GLU A 54 2.23 11.84 18.89
CA GLU A 54 3.61 12.31 18.63
C GLU A 54 4.39 11.65 17.47
N SER A 55 3.78 10.75 16.68
CA SER A 55 4.42 10.07 15.53
C SER A 55 4.12 10.70 14.16
N CYS A 56 3.53 11.90 14.12
CA CYS A 56 3.16 12.59 12.87
C CYS A 56 4.35 12.72 11.89
N GLY A 57 5.55 12.98 12.41
CA GLY A 57 6.78 13.05 11.62
C GLY A 57 7.16 11.71 10.96
N ALA A 58 6.94 10.59 11.65
CA ALA A 58 7.20 9.26 11.13
C ALA A 58 6.23 8.88 10.01
N SER A 59 4.94 9.13 10.23
CA SER A 59 3.89 8.89 9.22
C SER A 59 4.06 9.78 7.98
N ALA A 60 4.46 11.04 8.17
CA ALA A 60 4.70 11.97 7.08
C ALA A 60 5.97 11.60 6.29
N LEU A 61 7.05 11.17 6.97
CA LEU A 61 8.25 10.66 6.31
C LEU A 61 7.97 9.39 5.52
N ALA A 62 7.26 8.41 6.10
CA ALA A 62 6.87 7.19 5.41
C ALA A 62 6.08 7.50 4.12
N THR A 63 5.12 8.43 4.20
CA THR A 63 4.34 8.88 3.04
C THR A 63 5.23 9.48 1.96
N LEU A 64 6.17 10.35 2.33
CA LEU A 64 7.07 11.01 1.38
C LEU A 64 8.03 10.02 0.73
N LEU A 65 8.59 9.07 1.48
CA LEU A 65 9.48 8.04 0.92
C LEU A 65 8.73 7.11 -0.04
N ASN A 66 7.51 6.73 0.29
CA ASN A 66 6.65 5.89 -0.57
C ASN A 66 6.21 6.61 -1.85
N PHE A 67 6.33 7.93 -1.91
CA PHE A 67 6.07 8.68 -3.14
C PHE A 67 7.18 8.49 -4.18
N PHE A 68 8.43 8.27 -3.74
CA PHE A 68 9.59 8.17 -4.64
C PHE A 68 10.01 6.74 -4.94
N GLU A 69 9.78 5.80 -4.03
CA GLU A 69 10.25 4.42 -4.15
C GLU A 69 9.13 3.39 -4.31
N PHE A 70 9.47 2.26 -4.92
CA PHE A 70 8.57 1.09 -4.96
C PHE A 70 8.46 0.42 -3.57
N ARG A 71 9.47 0.61 -2.72
CA ARG A 71 9.45 0.10 -1.34
C ARG A 71 8.43 0.89 -0.53
N GLN A 72 7.51 0.17 0.10
CA GLN A 72 6.50 0.73 0.99
C GLN A 72 6.99 0.67 2.44
N TYR A 73 7.13 1.84 3.06
CA TYR A 73 7.36 2.02 4.49
C TYR A 73 6.03 2.25 5.20
N SER A 74 5.87 1.63 6.37
CA SER A 74 4.83 1.94 7.34
C SER A 74 5.32 2.97 8.37
N GLU A 75 4.40 3.52 9.16
CA GLU A 75 4.74 4.37 10.31
C GLU A 75 5.65 3.62 11.30
N GLN A 76 5.34 2.34 11.56
CA GLN A 76 6.11 1.50 12.48
C GLN A 76 7.52 1.23 11.97
N ASP A 77 7.73 1.10 10.66
CA ASP A 77 9.08 0.94 10.10
C ASP A 77 9.94 2.17 10.41
N ILE A 78 9.39 3.37 10.20
CA ILE A 78 10.10 4.62 10.50
C ILE A 78 10.35 4.77 12.01
N LEU A 79 9.36 4.45 12.85
CA LEU A 79 9.54 4.45 14.30
C LEU A 79 10.59 3.43 14.78
N ALA A 80 10.73 2.28 14.10
CA ALA A 80 11.76 1.30 14.41
C ALA A 80 13.17 1.87 14.18
N PHE A 81 13.39 2.67 13.13
CA PHE A 81 14.65 3.39 12.92
C PHE A 81 14.92 4.47 13.98
N LEU A 82 13.87 4.91 14.69
CA LEU A 82 13.92 5.90 15.76
C LEU A 82 13.89 5.27 17.16
N ASN A 83 14.18 3.96 17.28
CA ASN A 83 14.14 3.22 18.55
C ASN A 83 12.78 3.28 19.26
N GLN A 84 11.68 3.28 18.51
CA GLN A 84 10.30 3.34 19.04
C GLN A 84 10.05 4.54 19.95
N LYS A 85 10.69 5.68 19.65
CA LYS A 85 10.50 6.91 20.40
C LYS A 85 9.03 7.32 20.40
N THR A 86 8.54 7.65 21.60
CA THR A 86 7.16 8.07 21.87
C THR A 86 7.00 9.58 22.00
N ASP A 87 8.11 10.32 21.91
CA ASP A 87 8.13 11.78 22.02
C ASP A 87 8.13 12.43 20.63
N MET A 88 7.84 13.74 20.60
CA MET A 88 7.84 14.56 19.39
C MET A 88 9.17 14.42 18.61
N LEU A 89 9.04 14.13 17.31
CA LEU A 89 10.17 13.94 16.40
C LEU A 89 10.67 15.26 15.85
N SER A 90 11.97 15.52 15.96
CA SER A 90 12.62 16.67 15.34
C SER A 90 12.95 16.41 13.86
N PHE A 91 13.01 17.47 13.05
CA PHE A 91 13.44 17.36 11.66
C PHE A 91 14.84 16.77 11.50
N LYS A 92 15.72 16.97 12.48
CA LYS A 92 17.06 16.40 12.48
C LYS A 92 17.01 14.87 12.55
N GLU A 93 16.17 14.33 13.44
CA GLU A 93 15.98 12.88 13.57
C GLU A 93 15.39 12.28 12.30
N LEU A 94 14.38 12.94 11.72
CA LEU A 94 13.82 12.51 10.42
C LEU A 94 14.86 12.53 9.30
N GLN A 95 15.73 13.54 9.29
CA GLN A 95 16.85 13.65 8.35
C GLN A 95 17.86 12.51 8.53
N GLU A 96 18.22 12.19 9.78
CA GLU A 96 19.14 11.10 10.11
C GLU A 96 18.58 9.73 9.65
N VAL A 97 17.27 9.49 9.87
CA VAL A 97 16.60 8.28 9.37
C VAL A 97 16.62 8.22 7.85
N ALA A 98 16.22 9.30 7.17
CA ALA A 98 16.20 9.34 5.71
C ALA A 98 17.60 9.12 5.10
N ASN A 99 18.64 9.72 5.69
CA ASN A 99 20.02 9.50 5.28
C ASN A 99 20.47 8.04 5.50
N THR A 100 20.07 7.43 6.63
CA THR A 100 20.36 6.01 6.92
C THR A 100 19.71 5.08 5.91
N LEU A 101 18.54 5.46 5.40
CA LEU A 101 17.82 4.76 4.34
C LEU A 101 18.39 5.02 2.93
N GLY A 102 19.42 5.88 2.80
CA GLY A 102 20.10 6.17 1.54
C GLY A 102 19.57 7.40 0.78
N TYR A 103 18.68 8.18 1.37
CA TYR A 103 18.15 9.39 0.74
C TYR A 103 19.02 10.61 1.01
N ALA A 104 19.31 11.39 -0.03
CA ALA A 104 19.95 12.69 0.13
C ALA A 104 18.93 13.71 0.66
N THR A 105 19.10 14.16 1.90
CA THR A 105 18.17 15.09 2.54
C THR A 105 18.85 16.37 3.01
N LYS A 106 18.13 17.49 2.93
CA LYS A 106 18.58 18.79 3.42
C LYS A 106 17.42 19.51 4.10
N GLY A 107 17.69 20.09 5.27
CA GLY A 107 16.78 21.01 5.95
C GLY A 107 17.02 22.44 5.48
N PHE A 108 15.95 23.17 5.20
CA PHE A 108 16.00 24.57 4.81
C PHE A 108 14.93 25.37 5.55
N GLN A 109 15.24 26.62 5.86
CA GLN A 109 14.23 27.61 6.20
C GLN A 109 13.84 28.32 4.91
N LEU A 110 12.66 28.01 4.39
CA LEU A 110 12.15 28.57 3.14
C LEU A 110 11.14 29.68 3.41
N GLN A 111 11.17 30.69 2.55
CA GLN A 111 10.12 31.70 2.48
C GLN A 111 8.93 31.12 1.70
N ARG A 112 7.71 31.60 1.99
CA ARG A 112 6.48 31.06 1.38
C ARG A 112 6.52 31.18 -0.15
N GLU A 113 7.08 32.27 -0.66
CA GLU A 113 7.18 32.55 -2.09
C GLU A 113 8.03 31.50 -2.82
N ILE A 114 9.05 30.95 -2.16
CA ILE A 114 9.90 29.88 -2.70
C ILE A 114 9.17 28.54 -2.64
N LEU A 115 8.46 28.29 -1.52
CA LEU A 115 7.68 27.06 -1.35
C LEU A 115 6.58 26.93 -2.43
N GLU A 116 5.90 28.03 -2.76
CA GLU A 116 4.85 28.05 -3.80
C GLU A 116 5.39 27.77 -5.22
N GLN A 117 6.67 28.08 -5.46
CA GLN A 117 7.35 27.80 -6.73
C GLN A 117 7.91 26.37 -6.80
N THR A 118 7.79 25.60 -5.73
CA THR A 118 8.39 24.28 -5.61
C THR A 118 7.46 23.20 -6.16
N SER A 119 7.98 22.31 -7.02
CA SER A 119 7.18 21.24 -7.65
C SER A 119 7.41 19.84 -7.08
N TYR A 120 8.25 19.70 -6.05
CA TYR A 120 8.57 18.42 -5.40
C TYR A 120 7.90 18.35 -4.01
N PRO A 121 7.47 17.15 -3.55
CA PRO A 121 6.89 17.00 -2.24
C PRO A 121 7.93 17.28 -1.16
N LEU A 122 7.53 18.03 -0.13
CA LEU A 122 8.38 18.48 0.97
C LEU A 122 7.68 18.21 2.29
N LEU A 123 8.47 17.88 3.31
CA LEU A 123 8.03 17.91 4.71
C LEU A 123 8.16 19.33 5.23
N VAL A 124 7.08 19.86 5.77
CA VAL A 124 7.01 21.21 6.37
C VAL A 124 6.38 21.10 7.76
N SER A 125 6.82 21.93 8.71
CA SER A 125 6.04 22.18 9.92
C SER A 125 5.24 23.46 9.72
N PRO A 126 4.02 23.54 10.28
CA PRO A 126 3.29 24.79 10.36
C PRO A 126 4.02 25.84 11.21
#